data_AF-A0A7G3ZQA3-F1
#
_entry.id   AF-A0A7G3ZQA3-F1
#
_cell.length_a   1.000
_cell.length_b   1.000
_cell.length_c   1.000
_cell.angle_alpha   90.00
_cell.angle_beta   90.00
_cell.angle_gamma   90.00
#
_symmetry.space_group_name_H-M   'P 1'
#
loop_
_entity.id
_entity.type
_entity.pdbx_description
1 polymer ?
#
loop_
_entity_poly.entity_id
_entity_poly.type
_entity_poly.pdbx_seq_one_letter_code
_entity_poly.pdbx_strand_id
1 'polypeptide(L)'
;LYCNQKKVASDVTSFHLTDKYVAYTTLTQLHFAKLLDGCDSMPIDSRRMERGARIVTIVPKSSKCVFQLPRGNLEVIHPRLLSIHLIGDFLDARKYWLAFDLLRKQRINLNLIVDHDPKTFLEDLDEFVCQIANPQWLNLFITDLQNEDVTRTMYAGNYERDQLSVYPEAYDIAGKVHCVCDKLIEVFGKQHKDSELPKITCYVKKGLIENALAF
;
A
#
# COMPACT_ATOMS: atom_id res chain seq x y z
N LEU A 1 -27.19 4.58 11.79
CA LEU A 1 -26.32 5.69 11.33
C LEU A 1 -27.01 6.36 10.15
N TYR A 2 -27.16 7.68 10.21
CA TYR A 2 -27.77 8.50 9.17
C TYR A 2 -26.79 9.59 8.74
N CYS A 3 -26.78 9.91 7.45
CA CYS A 3 -26.07 11.05 6.87
C CYS A 3 -27.09 11.85 6.06
N ASN A 4 -27.23 13.15 6.31
CA ASN A 4 -28.20 14.02 5.63
C ASN A 4 -29.62 13.42 5.52
N GLN A 5 -30.13 12.88 6.64
CA GLN A 5 -31.44 12.20 6.73
C GLN A 5 -31.57 10.88 5.92
N LYS A 6 -30.57 10.50 5.13
CA LYS A 6 -30.50 9.19 4.47
C LYS A 6 -29.86 8.16 5.40
N LYS A 7 -30.47 6.98 5.49
CA LYS A 7 -29.97 5.88 6.30
C LYS A 7 -28.72 5.29 5.65
N VAL A 8 -27.59 5.34 6.36
CA VAL A 8 -26.30 4.76 5.94
C VAL A 8 -26.21 3.29 6.37
N ALA A 9 -26.52 3.00 7.64
CA ALA A 9 -26.45 1.66 8.19
C ALA A 9 -27.41 1.47 9.36
N SER A 10 -27.94 0.25 9.51
CA SER A 10 -28.68 -0.23 10.69
C SER A 10 -27.73 -0.74 11.76
N ASP A 11 -28.22 -0.90 12.99
CA ASP A 11 -27.55 -1.67 14.06
C ASP A 11 -26.12 -1.23 14.39
N VAL A 12 -25.87 0.07 14.18
CA VAL A 12 -24.57 0.69 14.46
C VAL A 12 -24.43 0.91 15.96
N THR A 13 -23.35 0.39 16.53
CA THR A 13 -23.03 0.45 17.96
C THR A 13 -22.06 1.57 18.31
N SER A 14 -21.18 1.95 17.38
CA SER A 14 -20.28 3.10 17.47
C SER A 14 -19.82 3.53 16.08
N PHE A 15 -19.37 4.77 15.92
CA PHE A 15 -18.80 5.24 14.66
C PHE A 15 -17.74 6.33 14.91
N HIS A 16 -16.86 6.52 13.94
CA HIS A 16 -15.84 7.56 13.93
C HIS A 16 -15.62 8.06 12.50
N LEU A 17 -15.46 9.37 12.35
CA LEU A 17 -15.21 10.01 11.06
C LEU A 17 -13.71 10.14 10.82
N THR A 18 -13.31 9.97 9.56
CA THR A 18 -11.98 10.35 9.05
C THR A 18 -12.19 11.31 7.88
N ASP A 19 -11.10 11.82 7.32
CA ASP A 19 -11.15 12.79 6.21
C ASP A 19 -11.89 12.24 4.98
N LYS A 20 -11.88 10.91 4.78
CA LYS A 20 -12.42 10.25 3.58
C LYS A 20 -13.45 9.16 3.86
N TYR A 21 -13.51 8.66 5.10
CA TYR A 21 -14.36 7.53 5.45
C TYR A 21 -15.15 7.78 6.73
N VAL A 22 -16.32 7.16 6.81
CA VAL A 22 -16.97 6.85 8.08
C VAL A 22 -16.68 5.40 8.44
N ALA A 23 -16.02 5.20 9.56
CA ALA A 23 -15.87 3.88 10.15
C ALA A 23 -16.99 3.66 11.16
N TYR A 24 -17.65 2.51 11.11
CA TYR A 24 -18.70 2.19 12.07
C TYR A 24 -18.69 0.72 12.43
N THR A 25 -19.13 0.42 13.65
CA THR A 25 -19.23 -0.94 14.16
C THR A 25 -20.68 -1.37 14.24
N THR A 26 -20.93 -2.64 13.99
CA THR A 26 -22.14 -3.34 14.40
C THR A 26 -21.83 -4.21 15.62
N LEU A 27 -22.64 -5.23 15.89
CA LEU A 27 -22.40 -6.13 17.01
C LEU A 27 -21.11 -6.96 16.86
N THR A 28 -20.72 -7.32 15.63
CA THR A 28 -19.59 -8.24 15.36
C THR A 28 -18.70 -7.81 14.19
N GLN A 29 -18.99 -6.67 13.55
CA GLN A 29 -18.25 -6.21 12.39
C GLN A 29 -17.86 -4.74 12.49
N LEU A 30 -16.70 -4.43 11.94
CA LEU A 30 -16.26 -3.08 11.60
C LEU A 30 -16.46 -2.88 10.10
N HIS A 31 -17.01 -1.74 9.72
CA HIS A 31 -17.24 -1.34 8.35
C HIS A 31 -16.61 0.02 8.08
N PHE A 32 -16.17 0.22 6.84
CA PHE A 32 -15.75 1.50 6.31
C PHE A 32 -16.63 1.85 5.12
N ALA A 33 -17.21 3.05 5.13
CA ALA A 33 -17.91 3.60 3.98
C ALA A 33 -17.30 4.94 3.59
N LYS A 34 -17.23 5.23 2.30
CA LYS A 34 -16.73 6.52 1.79
C LYS A 34 -17.66 7.65 2.19
N LEU A 35 -17.10 8.78 2.56
CA LEU A 35 -17.83 10.02 2.78
C LEU A 35 -17.98 10.72 1.42
N LEU A 36 -18.98 10.30 0.62
CA LEU A 36 -19.28 10.92 -0.67
C LEU A 36 -20.41 11.96 -0.52
N ASP A 37 -20.41 12.98 -1.40
CA ASP A 37 -21.43 14.04 -1.45
C ASP A 37 -22.85 13.54 -1.78
N GLY A 38 -22.98 12.28 -2.20
CA GLY A 38 -24.24 11.56 -2.32
C GLY A 38 -24.25 10.37 -1.36
N CYS A 39 -25.20 10.34 -0.43
CA CYS A 39 -25.33 9.33 0.65
C CYS A 39 -25.63 7.88 0.19
N ASP A 40 -25.09 7.41 -0.93
CA ASP A 40 -25.01 5.98 -1.28
C ASP A 40 -23.72 5.38 -0.72
N SER A 41 -23.75 5.15 0.59
CA SER A 41 -22.59 4.68 1.36
C SER A 41 -22.68 3.18 1.60
N MET A 42 -22.50 2.38 0.56
CA MET A 42 -22.22 0.95 0.77
C MET A 42 -20.85 0.80 1.44
N PRO A 43 -20.69 -0.14 2.38
CA PRO A 43 -19.39 -0.39 2.99
C PRO A 43 -18.42 -0.91 1.93
N ILE A 44 -17.28 -0.24 1.79
CA ILE A 44 -16.21 -0.60 0.84
C ILE A 44 -15.25 -1.63 1.42
N ASP A 45 -15.16 -1.68 2.75
CA ASP A 45 -14.39 -2.67 3.47
C ASP A 45 -15.17 -3.08 4.73
N SER A 46 -15.06 -4.36 5.08
CA SER A 46 -15.65 -4.88 6.30
C SER A 46 -14.81 -6.01 6.88
N ARG A 47 -14.76 -6.06 8.20
CA ARG A 47 -14.03 -7.11 8.92
C ARG A 47 -14.76 -7.53 10.18
N ARG A 48 -14.54 -8.76 10.59
CA ARG A 48 -15.00 -9.25 11.90
C ARG A 48 -14.18 -8.60 13.02
N MET A 49 -14.83 -8.41 14.15
CA MET A 49 -14.26 -7.92 15.40
C MET A 49 -14.85 -8.66 16.59
N GLU A 50 -14.26 -8.50 17.78
CA GLU A 50 -14.84 -9.04 19.00
C GLU A 50 -16.24 -8.46 19.22
N ARG A 51 -17.16 -9.34 19.62
CA ARG A 51 -18.56 -8.99 19.80
C ARG A 51 -18.69 -7.85 20.82
N GLY A 52 -19.30 -6.73 20.43
CA GLY A 52 -19.57 -5.60 21.30
C GLY A 52 -18.40 -4.65 21.53
N ALA A 53 -17.25 -4.86 20.87
CA ALA A 53 -16.19 -3.85 20.88
C ALA A 53 -16.65 -2.57 20.17
N ARG A 54 -16.12 -1.42 20.60
CA ARG A 54 -16.52 -0.08 20.13
C ARG A 54 -15.30 0.73 19.72
N ILE A 55 -15.44 1.54 18.68
CA ILE A 55 -14.39 2.46 18.25
C ILE A 55 -14.23 3.55 19.29
N VAL A 56 -13.00 3.76 19.76
CA VAL A 56 -12.62 4.89 20.59
C VAL A 56 -12.09 6.01 19.70
N THR A 57 -11.17 5.69 18.80
CA THR A 57 -10.60 6.67 17.86
C THR A 57 -9.93 6.00 16.67
N ILE A 58 -9.88 6.71 15.55
CA ILE A 58 -8.96 6.43 14.44
C ILE A 58 -7.90 7.50 14.47
N VAL A 59 -6.64 7.09 14.60
CA VAL A 59 -5.53 8.03 14.76
C VAL A 59 -5.28 8.74 13.42
N PRO A 60 -5.31 10.09 13.37
CA PRO A 60 -5.02 10.83 12.15
C PRO A 60 -3.61 10.52 11.61
N LYS A 61 -3.44 10.54 10.29
CA LYS A 61 -2.16 10.28 9.60
C LYS A 61 -1.48 8.97 10.01
N SER A 62 -2.29 7.98 10.36
CA SER A 62 -1.89 6.67 10.85
C SER A 62 -2.92 5.64 10.40
N SER A 63 -2.54 4.36 10.33
CA SER A 63 -3.48 3.26 10.05
C SER A 63 -4.08 2.66 11.32
N LYS A 64 -3.83 3.24 12.49
CA LYS A 64 -4.28 2.71 13.79
C LYS A 64 -5.74 3.05 14.05
N CYS A 65 -6.54 2.02 14.29
CA CYS A 65 -7.89 2.13 14.85
C CYS A 65 -7.90 1.52 16.25
N VAL A 66 -8.31 2.31 17.23
CA VAL A 66 -8.33 1.95 18.65
C VAL A 66 -9.75 1.57 19.04
N PHE A 67 -9.89 0.38 19.63
CA PHE A 67 -11.14 -0.17 20.12
C PHE A 67 -11.11 -0.31 21.62
N GLN A 68 -12.27 -0.15 22.25
CA GLN A 68 -12.51 -0.63 23.60
C GLN A 68 -13.31 -1.94 23.49
N LEU A 69 -12.76 -3.02 24.05
CA LEU A 69 -13.46 -4.29 24.18
C LEU A 69 -14.54 -4.21 25.26
N PRO A 70 -15.56 -5.09 25.25
CA PRO A 70 -16.60 -5.12 26.29
C PRO A 70 -16.05 -5.30 27.72
N ARG A 71 -14.85 -5.88 27.83
CA ARG A 71 -14.15 -6.13 29.11
C ARG A 71 -13.38 -4.90 29.62
N GLY A 72 -13.39 -3.79 28.89
CA GLY A 72 -12.70 -2.55 29.24
C GLY A 72 -11.30 -2.37 28.65
N ASN A 73 -10.68 -3.45 28.14
CA ASN A 73 -9.36 -3.40 27.50
C ASN A 73 -9.37 -2.54 26.23
N LEU A 74 -8.25 -1.86 25.96
CA LEU A 74 -8.03 -1.19 24.68
C LEU A 74 -7.22 -2.09 23.75
N GLU A 75 -7.68 -2.20 22.51
CA GLU A 75 -6.98 -2.90 21.44
C GLU A 75 -6.75 -2.00 20.25
N VAL A 76 -5.61 -2.18 19.59
CA VAL A 76 -5.27 -1.42 18.37
C VAL A 76 -5.20 -2.40 17.21
N ILE A 77 -5.93 -2.08 16.14
CA ILE A 77 -5.83 -2.80 14.87
C ILE A 77 -5.36 -1.85 13.78
N HIS A 78 -4.84 -2.44 12.70
CA HIS A 78 -4.49 -1.74 11.48
C HIS A 78 -5.36 -2.25 10.32
N PRO A 79 -6.52 -1.63 10.05
CA PRO A 79 -7.33 -1.95 8.88
C PRO A 79 -6.53 -1.73 7.60
N ARG A 80 -6.52 -2.72 6.70
CA ARG A 80 -5.70 -2.69 5.48
C ARG A 80 -6.05 -1.51 4.58
N LEU A 81 -7.33 -1.13 4.51
CA LEU A 81 -7.80 0.08 3.83
C LEU A 81 -7.03 1.34 4.29
N LEU A 82 -6.94 1.57 5.59
CA LEU A 82 -6.26 2.76 6.14
C LEU A 82 -4.75 2.72 5.88
N SER A 83 -4.15 1.53 5.91
CA SER A 83 -2.73 1.36 5.60
C SER A 83 -2.41 1.63 4.15
N ILE A 84 -3.21 1.10 3.22
CA ILE A 84 -3.04 1.35 1.78
C ILE A 84 -3.15 2.85 1.49
N HIS A 85 -4.08 3.53 2.14
CA HIS A 85 -4.22 4.98 2.05
C HIS A 85 -2.94 5.71 2.48
N LEU A 86 -2.46 5.40 3.67
CA LEU A 86 -1.27 6.02 4.24
C LEU A 86 -0.02 5.74 3.41
N ILE A 87 0.09 4.54 2.82
CA ILE A 87 1.17 4.18 1.90
C ILE A 87 1.08 5.06 0.64
N GLY A 88 -0.12 5.28 0.11
CA GLY A 88 -0.35 6.21 -0.99
C GLY A 88 0.19 7.60 -0.69
N ASP A 89 -0.17 8.17 0.47
CA ASP A 89 0.32 9.49 0.88
C ASP A 89 1.85 9.54 1.04
N PHE A 90 2.49 8.45 1.46
CA PHE A 90 3.95 8.38 1.54
C PHE A 90 4.60 8.32 0.16
N LEU A 91 4.03 7.55 -0.77
CA LEU A 91 4.55 7.44 -2.14
C LEU A 91 4.39 8.77 -2.90
N ASP A 92 3.26 9.47 -2.73
CA ASP A 92 3.06 10.83 -3.24
C ASP A 92 4.11 11.83 -2.75
N ALA A 93 4.48 11.70 -1.47
CA ALA A 93 5.48 12.55 -0.84
C ALA A 93 6.93 12.07 -1.08
N ARG A 94 7.16 11.07 -1.95
CA ARG A 94 8.47 10.44 -2.22
C ARG A 94 9.17 9.89 -0.97
N LYS A 95 8.40 9.47 0.03
CA LYS A 95 8.90 8.86 1.29
C LYS A 95 8.95 7.34 1.17
N TYR A 96 9.77 6.85 0.24
CA TYR A 96 9.91 5.43 -0.09
C TYR A 96 10.26 4.55 1.11
N TRP A 97 11.13 5.00 2.02
CA TRP A 97 11.46 4.21 3.22
C TRP A 97 10.23 3.96 4.11
N LEU A 98 9.42 5.00 4.36
CA LEU A 98 8.22 4.86 5.19
C LEU A 98 7.16 3.96 4.53
N ALA A 99 6.98 4.11 3.22
CA ALA A 99 6.11 3.24 2.43
C ALA A 99 6.58 1.78 2.50
N PHE A 100 7.86 1.53 2.21
CA PHE A 100 8.46 0.20 2.21
C PHE A 100 8.37 -0.47 3.58
N ASP A 101 8.73 0.22 4.66
CA ASP A 101 8.69 -0.33 6.02
C ASP A 101 7.26 -0.70 6.43
N LEU A 102 6.26 0.13 6.07
CA LEU A 102 4.86 -0.14 6.37
C LEU A 102 4.32 -1.32 5.55
N LEU A 103 4.62 -1.38 4.25
CA LEU A 103 4.27 -2.50 3.37
C LEU A 103 4.82 -3.82 3.92
N ARG A 104 6.11 -3.83 4.26
CA ARG A 104 6.81 -5.00 4.81
C ARG A 104 6.24 -5.44 6.15
N LYS A 105 6.07 -4.51 7.10
CA LYS A 105 5.52 -4.81 8.44
C LYS A 105 4.10 -5.36 8.38
N GLN A 106 3.29 -4.88 7.44
CA GLN A 106 1.90 -5.28 7.30
C GLN A 106 1.64 -6.36 6.24
N ARG A 107 2.70 -6.88 5.61
CA ARG A 107 2.62 -7.90 4.55
C ARG A 107 1.66 -7.50 3.43
N ILE A 108 1.77 -6.25 3.00
CA ILE A 108 1.08 -5.71 1.84
C ILE A 108 2.04 -5.83 0.65
N ASN A 109 1.52 -6.18 -0.53
CA ASN A 109 2.31 -6.45 -1.72
C ASN A 109 3.21 -5.24 -2.09
N LEU A 110 4.53 -5.48 -2.15
CA LEU A 110 5.55 -4.46 -2.44
C LEU A 110 5.47 -3.88 -3.85
N ASN A 111 4.81 -4.59 -4.78
CA ASN A 111 4.55 -4.08 -6.13
C ASN A 111 3.78 -2.75 -6.11
N LEU A 112 3.05 -2.46 -5.02
CA LEU A 112 2.36 -1.19 -4.83
C LEU A 112 3.28 0.03 -4.92
N ILE A 113 4.59 -0.10 -4.60
CA ILE A 113 5.56 0.99 -4.71
C ILE A 113 5.73 1.41 -6.18
N VAL A 114 5.73 0.43 -7.09
CA VAL A 114 5.85 0.66 -8.54
C VAL A 114 4.50 1.06 -9.12
N ASP A 115 3.46 0.30 -8.79
CA ASP A 115 2.15 0.39 -9.45
C ASP A 115 1.37 1.66 -9.07
N HIS A 116 1.74 2.29 -7.95
CA HIS A 116 1.18 3.57 -7.54
C HIS A 116 1.33 4.68 -8.59
N ASP A 117 2.53 4.81 -9.15
CA ASP A 117 2.86 5.74 -10.22
C ASP A 117 4.14 5.24 -10.93
N PRO A 118 4.00 4.35 -11.92
CA PRO A 118 5.15 3.71 -12.57
C PRO A 118 6.10 4.73 -13.21
N LYS A 119 5.57 5.82 -13.77
CA LYS A 119 6.40 6.85 -14.40
C LYS A 119 7.26 7.55 -13.36
N THR A 120 6.64 8.12 -12.32
CA THR A 120 7.39 8.85 -11.28
C THR A 120 8.37 7.92 -10.56
N PHE A 121 7.98 6.67 -10.28
CA PHE A 121 8.88 5.70 -9.67
C PHE A 121 10.14 5.44 -10.51
N LEU A 122 10.00 5.24 -11.82
CA LEU A 122 11.15 5.01 -12.71
C LEU A 122 12.07 6.24 -12.82
N GLU A 123 11.51 7.45 -12.73
CA GLU A 123 12.28 8.70 -12.72
C GLU A 123 13.02 8.91 -11.39
N ASP A 124 12.45 8.48 -10.27
CA ASP A 124 12.97 8.67 -8.90
C ASP A 124 13.71 7.43 -8.34
N LEU A 125 14.12 6.46 -9.18
CA LEU A 125 14.74 5.22 -8.73
C LEU A 125 16.04 5.43 -7.94
N ASP A 126 16.83 6.44 -8.26
CA ASP A 126 18.03 6.82 -7.51
C ASP A 126 17.70 7.17 -6.04
N GLU A 127 16.60 7.91 -5.82
CA GLU A 127 16.11 8.29 -4.49
C GLU A 127 15.55 7.07 -3.74
N PHE A 128 14.81 6.20 -4.43
CA PHE A 128 14.31 4.94 -3.86
C PHE A 128 15.46 4.07 -3.32
N VAL A 129 16.50 3.85 -4.12
CA VAL A 129 17.68 3.08 -3.72
C VAL A 129 18.42 3.76 -2.57
N CYS A 130 18.55 5.09 -2.59
CA CYS A 130 19.18 5.85 -1.51
C CYS A 130 18.44 5.69 -0.17
N GLN A 131 17.11 5.77 -0.18
CA GLN A 131 16.29 5.61 1.02
C GLN A 131 16.28 4.18 1.56
N ILE A 132 16.35 3.16 0.68
CA ILE A 132 16.43 1.75 1.07
C ILE A 132 17.88 1.29 1.04
N ALA A 133 18.68 1.86 1.94
CA ALA A 133 20.13 1.62 2.01
C ALA A 133 20.53 0.17 2.35
N ASN A 134 19.60 -0.68 2.81
CA ASN A 134 19.88 -2.06 3.17
C ASN A 134 19.76 -2.98 1.92
N PRO A 135 20.85 -3.63 1.47
CA PRO A 135 20.83 -4.48 0.28
C PRO A 135 19.85 -5.66 0.37
N GLN A 136 19.63 -6.21 1.56
CA GLN A 136 18.69 -7.32 1.75
C GLN A 136 17.23 -6.87 1.53
N TRP A 137 16.90 -5.61 1.85
CA TRP A 137 15.58 -5.05 1.57
C TRP A 137 15.36 -4.77 0.09
N LEU A 138 16.40 -4.34 -0.63
CA LEU A 138 16.38 -4.23 -2.09
C LEU A 138 16.21 -5.61 -2.75
N ASN A 139 16.93 -6.64 -2.26
CA ASN A 139 16.76 -8.02 -2.74
C ASN A 139 15.33 -8.53 -2.54
N LEU A 140 14.73 -8.26 -1.38
CA LEU A 140 13.34 -8.60 -1.09
C LEU A 140 12.40 -7.92 -2.10
N PHE A 141 12.56 -6.62 -2.32
CA PHE A 141 11.77 -5.87 -3.30
C PHE A 141 11.87 -6.48 -4.71
N ILE A 142 13.10 -6.69 -5.21
CA ILE A 142 13.35 -7.23 -6.56
C ILE A 142 12.76 -8.64 -6.70
N THR A 143 12.90 -9.46 -5.68
CA THR A 143 12.39 -10.83 -5.66
C THR A 143 10.87 -10.86 -5.69
N ASP A 144 10.20 -9.94 -5.00
CA ASP A 144 8.74 -9.85 -4.96
C ASP A 144 8.12 -9.18 -6.20
N LEU A 145 8.92 -8.54 -7.07
CA LEU A 145 8.39 -7.91 -8.29
C LEU A 145 7.64 -8.91 -9.19
N GLN A 146 6.49 -8.49 -9.69
CA GLN A 146 5.61 -9.26 -10.56
C GLN A 146 5.13 -8.42 -11.74
N ASN A 147 4.88 -9.07 -12.87
CA ASN A 147 4.26 -8.48 -14.06
C ASN A 147 2.74 -8.36 -13.88
N GLU A 148 2.36 -7.70 -12.80
CA GLU A 148 0.99 -7.45 -12.37
C GLU A 148 0.91 -5.99 -11.92
N ASP A 149 -0.28 -5.41 -12.09
CA ASP A 149 -0.63 -4.13 -11.49
C ASP A 149 -1.57 -4.35 -10.30
N VAL A 150 -1.01 -4.26 -9.09
CA VAL A 150 -1.76 -4.54 -7.86
C VAL A 150 -2.80 -3.47 -7.52
N THR A 151 -2.70 -2.27 -8.09
CA THR A 151 -3.72 -1.22 -7.88
C THR A 151 -5.00 -1.54 -8.63
N ARG A 152 -4.90 -2.23 -9.78
CA ARG A 152 -6.04 -2.65 -10.61
C ARG A 152 -6.57 -4.04 -10.28
N THR A 153 -5.80 -4.86 -9.58
CA THR A 153 -6.21 -6.22 -9.16
C THR A 153 -6.58 -6.23 -7.67
N MET A 154 -5.62 -6.51 -6.79
CA MET A 154 -5.81 -6.78 -5.37
C MET A 154 -6.38 -5.59 -4.61
N TYR A 155 -6.07 -4.36 -5.04
CA TYR A 155 -6.44 -3.14 -4.32
C TYR A 155 -7.49 -2.28 -5.04
N ALA A 156 -8.03 -2.71 -6.18
CA ALA A 156 -8.92 -1.92 -7.03
C ALA A 156 -10.09 -1.25 -6.28
N GLY A 157 -10.75 -1.96 -5.36
CA GLY A 157 -11.88 -1.39 -4.61
C GLY A 157 -11.51 -0.29 -3.62
N ASN A 158 -10.24 -0.24 -3.21
CA ASN A 158 -9.73 0.59 -2.11
C ASN A 158 -8.64 1.58 -2.56
N TYR A 159 -8.33 1.62 -3.86
CA TYR A 159 -7.30 2.46 -4.44
C TYR A 159 -7.92 3.45 -5.43
N GLU A 160 -8.26 4.64 -4.95
CA GLU A 160 -9.04 5.63 -5.71
C GLU A 160 -8.21 6.44 -6.71
N ARG A 161 -6.99 6.00 -7.00
CA ARG A 161 -6.02 6.75 -7.79
C ARG A 161 -5.96 6.37 -9.27
N ASP A 162 -6.92 5.57 -9.74
CA ASP A 162 -7.03 5.08 -11.13
C ASP A 162 -6.99 6.18 -12.21
N GLN A 163 -7.27 7.45 -11.86
CA GLN A 163 -7.20 8.59 -12.79
C GLN A 163 -5.87 9.36 -12.76
N LEU A 164 -4.99 9.07 -11.80
CA LEU A 164 -3.73 9.82 -11.58
C LEU A 164 -2.49 8.95 -11.78
N SER A 165 -2.60 7.63 -11.86
CA SER A 165 -1.47 6.76 -12.19
C SER A 165 -1.04 6.99 -13.64
N VAL A 166 0.15 7.56 -13.81
CA VAL A 166 0.72 7.85 -15.13
C VAL A 166 1.59 6.69 -15.56
N TYR A 167 1.19 6.01 -16.63
CA TYR A 167 2.01 5.00 -17.28
C TYR A 167 2.84 5.67 -18.38
N PRO A 168 4.14 5.37 -18.49
CA PRO A 168 4.94 5.79 -19.65
C PRO A 168 4.32 5.25 -20.95
N GLU A 169 4.42 6.00 -22.07
CA GLU A 169 3.75 5.67 -23.35
C GLU A 169 4.07 4.26 -23.89
N ALA A 170 5.25 3.72 -23.58
CA ALA A 170 5.70 2.40 -23.99
C ALA A 170 5.73 1.36 -22.84
N TYR A 171 5.06 1.65 -21.72
CA TYR A 171 5.08 0.77 -20.54
C TYR A 171 4.08 -0.37 -20.66
N ASP A 172 4.60 -1.58 -20.82
CA ASP A 172 3.83 -2.81 -20.79
C ASP A 172 3.93 -3.47 -19.40
N ILE A 173 2.79 -3.81 -18.81
CA ILE A 173 2.71 -4.52 -17.53
C ILE A 173 3.39 -5.90 -17.64
N ALA A 174 3.32 -6.56 -18.80
CA ALA A 174 4.02 -7.83 -19.02
C ALA A 174 5.56 -7.66 -19.07
N GLY A 175 6.04 -6.45 -19.36
CA GLY A 175 7.45 -6.06 -19.36
C GLY A 175 7.92 -5.36 -18.07
N LYS A 176 7.02 -5.12 -17.10
CA LYS A 176 7.30 -4.35 -15.87
C LYS A 176 8.56 -4.82 -15.15
N VAL A 177 8.67 -6.12 -14.87
CA VAL A 177 9.82 -6.70 -14.15
C VAL A 177 11.11 -6.40 -14.88
N HIS A 178 11.12 -6.56 -16.21
CA HIS A 178 12.32 -6.30 -17.02
C HIS A 178 12.69 -4.82 -16.99
N CYS A 179 11.71 -3.93 -17.22
CA CYS A 179 11.90 -2.48 -17.22
C CYS A 179 12.48 -1.96 -15.90
N VAL A 180 11.87 -2.36 -14.77
CA VAL A 180 12.33 -1.96 -13.43
C VAL A 180 13.72 -2.52 -13.14
N CYS A 181 13.98 -3.79 -13.46
CA CYS A 181 15.29 -4.39 -13.22
C CYS A 181 16.39 -3.74 -14.07
N ASP A 182 16.12 -3.39 -15.33
CA ASP A 182 17.08 -2.70 -16.19
C ASP A 182 17.48 -1.34 -15.63
N LYS A 183 16.50 -0.55 -15.18
CA LYS A 183 16.79 0.73 -14.55
C LYS A 183 17.51 0.59 -13.20
N LEU A 184 17.16 -0.40 -12.39
CA LEU A 184 17.88 -0.69 -11.15
C LEU A 184 19.34 -1.07 -11.41
N ILE A 185 19.61 -1.88 -12.44
CA ILE A 185 20.98 -2.25 -12.85
C ILE A 185 21.78 -1.01 -13.24
N GLU A 186 21.19 -0.06 -13.98
CA GLU A 186 21.81 1.23 -14.31
C GLU A 186 22.15 2.04 -13.06
N VAL A 187 21.21 2.14 -12.10
CA VAL A 187 21.39 2.87 -10.84
C VAL A 187 22.49 2.24 -9.97
N PHE A 188 22.45 0.92 -9.78
CA PHE A 188 23.48 0.18 -9.05
C PHE A 188 24.85 0.28 -9.72
N GLY A 189 24.91 0.41 -11.05
CA GLY A 189 26.17 0.62 -11.77
C GLY A 189 26.84 1.97 -11.47
N LYS A 190 26.06 2.99 -11.07
CA LYS A 190 26.57 4.32 -10.69
C LYS A 190 27.00 4.36 -9.21
N GLN A 191 26.49 3.46 -8.37
CA GLN A 191 26.76 3.45 -6.94
C GLN A 191 27.88 2.45 -6.59
N HIS A 192 28.92 2.90 -5.89
CA HIS A 192 30.14 2.12 -5.65
C HIS A 192 30.12 1.23 -4.39
N LYS A 193 29.02 1.16 -3.62
CA LYS A 193 28.99 0.44 -2.33
C LYS A 193 27.79 -0.51 -2.22
N ASP A 194 28.07 -1.75 -1.80
CA ASP A 194 27.12 -2.81 -1.40
C ASP A 194 25.96 -3.12 -2.37
N SER A 195 26.11 -2.76 -3.66
CA SER A 195 25.06 -2.88 -4.69
C SER A 195 25.20 -4.12 -5.58
N GLU A 196 26.24 -4.95 -5.38
CA GLU A 196 26.50 -6.14 -6.19
C GLU A 196 25.40 -7.20 -6.03
N LEU A 197 24.99 -7.50 -4.79
CA LEU A 197 23.96 -8.51 -4.52
C LEU A 197 22.58 -8.14 -5.09
N PRO A 198 22.06 -6.89 -4.92
CA PRO A 198 20.86 -6.43 -5.63
C PRO A 198 20.97 -6.52 -7.14
N LYS A 199 22.13 -6.17 -7.71
CA LYS A 199 22.35 -6.24 -9.16
C LYS A 199 22.30 -7.68 -9.68
N ILE A 200 22.92 -8.63 -8.99
CA ILE A 200 22.82 -10.06 -9.30
C ILE A 200 21.35 -10.52 -9.22
N THR A 201 20.63 -10.09 -8.19
CA THR A 201 19.21 -10.43 -8.02
C THR A 201 18.37 -9.93 -9.19
N CYS A 202 18.65 -8.73 -9.73
CA CYS A 202 18.01 -8.24 -10.96
C CYS A 202 18.28 -9.16 -12.15
N TYR A 203 19.52 -9.58 -12.40
CA TYR A 203 19.83 -10.49 -13.52
C TYR A 203 19.13 -11.84 -13.39
N VAL A 204 19.13 -12.43 -12.19
CA VAL A 204 18.40 -13.67 -11.91
C VAL A 204 16.91 -13.49 -12.13
N LYS A 205 16.33 -12.40 -11.64
CA LYS A 205 14.89 -12.09 -11.80
C LYS A 205 14.47 -11.93 -13.26
N LYS A 206 15.38 -11.43 -14.11
CA LYS A 206 15.20 -11.35 -15.57
C LYS A 206 15.47 -12.66 -16.31
N GLY A 207 15.90 -13.72 -15.64
CA GLY A 207 16.30 -14.99 -16.27
C GLY A 207 17.65 -14.94 -17.00
N LEU A 208 18.45 -13.89 -16.81
CA LEU A 208 19.76 -13.69 -17.45
C LEU A 208 20.88 -14.28 -16.59
N ILE A 209 20.90 -15.60 -16.45
CA ILE A 209 21.80 -16.32 -15.52
C ILE A 209 23.27 -16.10 -15.89
N GLU A 210 23.62 -16.05 -17.17
CA GLU A 210 25.01 -15.84 -17.62
C GLU A 210 25.58 -14.51 -17.11
N ASN A 211 24.78 -13.44 -17.15
CA ASN A 211 25.18 -12.13 -16.64
C ASN A 211 25.29 -12.12 -15.11
N ALA A 212 24.51 -12.94 -14.42
CA ALA A 212 24.58 -13.09 -12.97
C ALA A 212 25.85 -13.84 -12.52
N LEU A 213 26.33 -14.81 -13.32
CA LEU A 213 27.53 -15.59 -13.04
C LEU A 213 28.84 -14.87 -13.41
N ALA A 214 28.75 -13.75 -14.13
CA ALA A 214 29.91 -12.95 -14.53
C ALA A 214 30.39 -11.97 -13.43
N PHE A 215 29.69 -11.92 -12.29
CA PHE A 215 30.07 -11.20 -11.06
C PHE A 215 30.75 -12.15 -10.08
#